data_AF-A0A7S3C022-F1
#
_entry.id   AF-A0A7S3C022-F1
#
_cell.length_a   1.000
_cell.length_b   1.000
_cell.length_c   1.000
_cell.angle_alpha   90.00
_cell.angle_beta   90.00
_cell.angle_gamma   90.00
#
_symmetry.space_group_name_H-M   'P 1'
#
loop_
_entity.id
_entity.type
_entity.pdbx_description
1 polymer ?
#
loop_
_entity_poly.entity_id
_entity_poly.type
_entity_poly.pdbx_seq_one_letter_code
_entity_poly.pdbx_strand_id
1 'polypeptide(L)'
;IINTASYVAAVDEDACTDTIDQICNLRNQCDAQARIDRLYARRHPAWISWEDVQRTRVAAQEHFESLPRSTPPAQRAKHLNDLICVLLHSVTPPDRVGVVRRLKFNNTLRKDDGQWVIDLTRFRHKTSRFYGPSITSVSKLITPYLDRYREMMQFEFGSDDQYLFFCAGDFGRNQSESQFCATVKRLFKKFSPGQNQTPPRLLRQSFITFLRSSDAAPEVLKSAAKNMKHCLETQGSDVYDKSTHDRLTKASFDFCEAVAQSYGGVPQPSASGGGSSAEGGGA
;
A
#
# COMPACT_ATOMS: atom_id res chain seq x y z
N ILE A 1 1.85 -37.73 -25.66
CA ILE A 1 2.51 -37.59 -26.98
C ILE A 1 1.40 -37.27 -27.97
N ILE A 2 1.23 -36.01 -28.33
CA ILE A 2 0.14 -35.54 -29.21
C ILE A 2 0.71 -35.48 -30.63
N ASN A 3 -0.01 -36.11 -31.56
CA ASN A 3 0.36 -36.38 -32.95
C ASN A 3 0.35 -35.09 -33.80
N THR A 4 1.49 -34.73 -34.39
CA THR A 4 1.75 -33.51 -35.18
C THR A 4 1.55 -33.73 -36.69
N ALA A 5 0.50 -34.41 -37.11
CA ALA A 5 0.30 -34.75 -38.52
C ALA A 5 -1.11 -34.46 -39.01
N SER A 6 -1.47 -33.16 -39.08
CA SER A 6 -2.59 -32.69 -39.91
C SER A 6 -2.65 -31.16 -39.91
N TYR A 7 -1.69 -30.49 -40.54
CA TYR A 7 -1.85 -29.08 -40.95
C TYR A 7 -0.87 -28.76 -42.09
N VAL A 8 -1.11 -29.35 -43.26
CA VAL A 8 -0.56 -28.85 -44.53
C VAL A 8 -1.70 -28.89 -45.54
N ALA A 9 -2.42 -27.79 -45.67
CA ALA A 9 -3.34 -27.58 -46.78
C ALA A 9 -3.39 -26.07 -47.10
N ALA A 10 -3.09 -25.79 -48.38
CA ALA A 10 -3.35 -24.59 -49.15
C ALA A 10 -2.78 -23.26 -48.61
N VAL A 11 -1.71 -22.81 -49.26
CA VAL A 11 -1.30 -21.41 -49.27
C VAL A 11 -2.25 -20.69 -50.24
N ASP A 12 -3.33 -20.12 -49.71
CA ASP A 12 -4.16 -19.14 -50.43
C ASP A 12 -3.50 -17.77 -50.32
N GLU A 13 -3.30 -17.08 -51.46
CA GLU A 13 -2.74 -15.73 -51.53
C GLU A 13 -3.64 -14.63 -50.91
N ASP A 14 -4.80 -15.00 -50.33
CA ASP A 14 -5.73 -14.12 -49.59
C ASP A 14 -5.56 -14.17 -48.05
N ALA A 15 -4.60 -14.94 -47.53
CA ALA A 15 -4.42 -15.17 -46.08
C ALA A 15 -3.92 -13.94 -45.26
N CYS A 16 -3.54 -12.85 -45.93
CA CYS A 16 -2.97 -11.66 -45.26
C CYS A 16 -4.02 -10.87 -44.47
N THR A 17 -5.26 -10.83 -44.95
CA THR A 17 -6.40 -10.17 -44.28
C THR A 17 -6.86 -10.95 -43.04
N ASP A 18 -6.86 -12.27 -43.14
CA ASP A 18 -7.38 -13.17 -42.10
C ASP A 18 -6.46 -13.23 -40.87
N THR A 19 -5.14 -13.09 -41.07
CA THR A 19 -4.17 -13.10 -39.96
C THR A 19 -4.26 -11.84 -39.11
N ILE A 20 -4.45 -10.67 -39.75
CA ILE A 20 -4.62 -9.39 -39.04
C ILE A 20 -5.94 -9.39 -38.27
N ASP A 21 -7.01 -9.90 -38.87
CA ASP A 21 -8.31 -10.01 -38.22
C ASP A 21 -8.28 -11.00 -37.04
N GLN A 22 -7.57 -12.12 -37.17
CA GLN A 22 -7.33 -13.06 -36.08
C GLN A 22 -6.52 -12.43 -34.94
N ILE A 23 -5.49 -11.64 -35.24
CA ILE A 23 -4.72 -10.89 -34.22
C ILE A 23 -5.60 -9.83 -33.56
N CYS A 24 -6.42 -9.12 -34.31
CA CYS A 24 -7.37 -8.13 -33.76
C CYS A 24 -8.42 -8.80 -32.86
N ASN A 25 -8.93 -9.95 -33.27
CA ASN A 25 -9.89 -10.73 -32.49
C ASN A 25 -9.26 -11.29 -31.21
N LEU A 26 -8.05 -11.84 -31.30
CA LEU A 26 -7.29 -12.30 -30.13
C LEU A 26 -7.01 -11.14 -29.18
N ARG A 27 -6.59 -9.98 -29.69
CA ARG A 27 -6.40 -8.77 -28.89
C ARG A 27 -7.70 -8.33 -28.22
N ASN A 28 -8.82 -8.33 -28.93
CA ASN A 28 -10.12 -7.96 -28.37
C ASN A 28 -10.59 -8.94 -27.30
N GLN A 29 -10.33 -10.24 -27.48
CA GLN A 29 -10.62 -11.26 -26.48
C GLN A 29 -9.72 -11.09 -25.24
N CYS A 30 -8.43 -10.85 -25.44
CA CYS A 30 -7.50 -10.51 -24.37
C CYS A 30 -7.91 -9.23 -23.64
N ASP A 31 -8.33 -8.17 -24.34
CA ASP A 31 -8.79 -6.90 -23.76
C ASP A 31 -10.13 -7.07 -23.03
N ALA A 32 -11.04 -7.90 -23.54
CA ALA A 32 -12.30 -8.23 -22.89
C ALA A 32 -12.06 -9.04 -21.61
N GLN A 33 -11.21 -10.06 -21.68
CA GLN A 33 -10.80 -10.86 -20.53
C GLN A 33 -10.07 -9.99 -19.51
N ALA A 34 -9.20 -9.09 -19.95
CA ALA A 34 -8.50 -8.15 -19.09
C ALA A 34 -9.42 -7.14 -18.39
N ARG A 35 -10.54 -6.76 -19.02
CA ARG A 35 -11.58 -5.93 -18.38
C ARG A 35 -12.40 -6.72 -17.36
N ILE A 36 -12.72 -7.99 -17.65
CA ILE A 36 -13.41 -8.90 -16.74
C ILE A 36 -12.55 -9.16 -15.50
N ASP A 37 -11.26 -9.45 -15.73
CA ASP A 37 -10.26 -9.72 -14.70
C ASP A 37 -9.67 -8.46 -14.08
N ARG A 38 -10.12 -7.26 -14.50
CA ARG A 38 -9.68 -5.95 -14.00
C ARG A 38 -8.16 -5.74 -14.02
N LEU A 39 -7.45 -6.36 -14.97
CA LEU A 39 -5.99 -6.30 -15.13
C LEU A 39 -5.46 -4.86 -15.22
N TYR A 40 -6.28 -3.93 -15.72
CA TYR A 40 -5.92 -2.51 -15.94
C TYR A 40 -6.52 -1.54 -14.92
N ALA A 41 -6.93 -1.99 -13.73
CA ALA A 41 -7.45 -1.08 -12.71
C ALA A 41 -6.42 0.00 -12.36
N ARG A 42 -6.63 1.23 -12.86
CA ARG A 42 -5.72 2.36 -12.63
C ARG A 42 -5.49 2.54 -11.14
N ARG A 43 -4.22 2.61 -10.74
CA ARG A 43 -3.86 2.94 -9.35
C ARG A 43 -4.47 4.29 -9.00
N HIS A 44 -5.22 4.31 -7.90
CA HIS A 44 -5.83 5.53 -7.38
C HIS A 44 -4.74 6.61 -7.22
N PRO A 45 -4.96 7.87 -7.65
CA PRO A 45 -3.90 8.90 -7.67
C PRO A 45 -3.30 9.18 -6.29
N ALA A 46 -4.11 9.10 -5.23
CA ALA A 46 -3.63 9.23 -3.86
C ALA A 46 -3.03 7.95 -3.24
N TRP A 47 -2.86 6.86 -4.00
CA TRP A 47 -2.22 5.63 -3.51
C TRP A 47 -0.71 5.84 -3.40
N ILE A 48 -0.09 5.25 -2.39
CA ILE A 48 1.36 5.28 -2.17
C ILE A 48 1.87 3.88 -1.84
N SER A 49 3.14 3.63 -2.12
CA SER A 49 3.80 2.36 -1.79
C SER A 49 3.95 2.19 -0.27
N TRP A 50 4.13 0.95 0.20
CA TRP A 50 4.33 0.72 1.63
C TRP A 50 5.68 1.29 2.10
N GLU A 51 6.67 1.31 1.22
CA GLU A 51 7.93 1.99 1.46
C GLU A 51 7.72 3.49 1.70
N ASP A 52 6.90 4.16 0.88
CA ASP A 52 6.55 5.57 1.09
C ASP A 52 5.78 5.77 2.40
N VAL A 53 4.95 4.81 2.82
CA VAL A 53 4.31 4.83 4.15
C VAL A 53 5.37 4.79 5.26
N GLN A 54 6.43 3.99 5.11
CA GLN A 54 7.55 3.97 6.07
C GLN A 54 8.37 5.26 6.05
N ARG A 55 8.64 5.83 4.87
CA ARG A 55 9.30 7.14 4.75
C ARG A 55 8.46 8.26 5.40
N THR A 56 7.14 8.20 5.23
CA THR A 56 6.19 9.11 5.89
C THR A 56 6.28 9.00 7.42
N ARG A 57 6.41 7.78 7.96
CA ARG A 57 6.61 7.53 9.39
C ARG A 57 7.88 8.20 9.91
N VAL A 58 9.00 7.97 9.23
CA VAL A 58 10.31 8.53 9.62
C VAL A 58 10.26 10.07 9.60
N ALA A 59 9.73 10.67 8.52
CA ALA A 59 9.59 12.12 8.41
C ALA A 59 8.67 12.72 9.51
N ALA A 60 7.56 12.04 9.85
CA ALA A 60 6.69 12.48 10.93
C ALA A 60 7.37 12.40 12.31
N GLN A 61 8.19 11.37 12.52
CA GLN A 61 8.94 11.17 13.75
C GLN A 61 10.03 12.24 13.90
N GLU A 62 10.85 12.46 12.87
CA GLU A 62 11.87 13.52 12.82
C GLU A 62 11.27 14.91 13.04
N HIS A 63 10.10 15.18 12.44
CA HIS A 63 9.39 16.44 12.66
C HIS A 63 8.99 16.64 14.12
N PHE A 64 8.52 15.60 14.82
CA PHE A 64 8.17 15.71 16.24
C PHE A 64 9.41 15.85 17.14
N GLU A 65 10.47 15.12 16.82
CA GLU A 65 11.72 15.12 17.59
C GLU A 65 12.48 16.45 17.44
N SER A 66 12.39 17.09 16.27
CA SER A 66 12.97 18.40 16.00
C SER A 66 12.16 19.59 16.54
N LEU A 67 11.00 19.38 17.16
CA LEU A 67 10.18 20.47 17.72
C LEU A 67 10.96 21.24 18.81
N PRO A 68 11.08 22.59 18.71
CA PRO A 68 11.73 23.41 19.71
C PRO A 68 11.21 23.16 21.12
N ARG A 69 12.08 23.27 22.13
CA ARG A 69 11.66 23.17 23.54
C ARG A 69 10.67 24.26 23.94
N SER A 70 10.69 25.40 23.24
CA SER A 70 9.74 26.50 23.39
C SER A 70 8.35 26.22 22.82
N THR A 71 8.14 25.07 22.14
CA THR A 71 6.83 24.72 21.59
C THR A 71 5.81 24.59 22.73
N PRO A 72 4.67 25.29 22.68
CA PRO A 72 3.64 25.20 23.71
C PRO A 72 3.18 23.75 23.97
N PRO A 73 2.92 23.35 25.23
CA PRO A 73 2.53 21.99 25.58
C PRO A 73 1.35 21.43 24.76
N ALA A 74 0.25 22.18 24.65
CA ALA A 74 -0.91 21.79 23.85
C ALA A 74 -0.58 21.58 22.36
N GLN A 75 0.30 22.41 21.79
CA GLN A 75 0.75 22.25 20.41
C GLN A 75 1.64 20.99 20.27
N ARG A 76 2.54 20.75 21.23
CA ARG A 76 3.38 19.56 21.26
C ARG A 76 2.55 18.28 21.40
N ALA A 77 1.52 18.29 22.25
CA ALA A 77 0.57 17.19 22.39
C ALA A 77 -0.17 16.92 21.07
N LYS A 78 -0.59 17.96 20.34
CA LYS A 78 -1.18 17.82 19.00
C LYS A 78 -0.23 17.18 17.99
N HIS A 79 1.03 17.60 17.95
CA HIS A 79 2.03 16.98 17.07
C HIS A 79 2.31 15.52 17.45
N LEU A 80 2.29 15.19 18.74
CA LEU A 80 2.44 13.82 19.22
C LEU A 80 1.23 12.95 18.84
N ASN A 81 0.00 13.50 18.93
CA ASN A 81 -1.21 12.83 18.47
C ASN A 81 -1.18 12.55 16.96
N ASP A 82 -0.72 13.54 16.18
CA ASP A 82 -0.49 13.41 14.74
C ASP A 82 0.53 12.29 14.44
N LEU A 83 1.64 12.22 15.18
CA LEU A 83 2.65 11.15 15.06
C LEU A 83 2.08 9.77 15.40
N ILE A 84 1.37 9.63 16.53
CA ILE A 84 0.72 8.38 16.93
C ILE A 84 -0.25 7.91 15.84
N CYS A 85 -0.99 8.83 15.22
CA CYS A 85 -1.86 8.50 14.10
C CYS A 85 -1.09 7.89 12.92
N VAL A 86 0.04 8.46 12.54
CA VAL A 86 0.91 7.91 11.47
C VAL A 86 1.47 6.54 11.88
N LEU A 87 1.93 6.39 13.13
CA LEU A 87 2.48 5.12 13.65
C LEU A 87 1.46 3.98 13.61
N LEU A 88 0.20 4.24 14.00
CA LEU A 88 -0.88 3.24 13.96
C LEU A 88 -1.22 2.77 12.53
N HIS A 89 -0.83 3.53 11.50
CA HIS A 89 -1.04 3.17 10.09
C HIS A 89 0.24 2.73 9.36
N SER A 90 1.38 2.64 10.06
CA SER A 90 2.68 2.32 9.44
C SER A 90 3.45 1.22 10.18
N VAL A 91 3.31 1.10 11.50
CA VAL A 91 4.04 0.11 12.31
C VAL A 91 3.28 -1.21 12.42
N THR A 92 1.96 -1.13 12.46
CA THR A 92 1.07 -2.29 12.53
C THR A 92 0.25 -2.39 11.24
N PRO A 93 -0.28 -3.58 10.88
CA PRO A 93 -1.28 -3.70 9.84
C PRO A 93 -2.36 -2.63 10.03
N PRO A 94 -2.59 -1.72 9.06
CA PRO A 94 -3.47 -0.59 9.32
C PRO A 94 -4.91 -1.09 9.57
N ASP A 95 -5.48 -0.77 10.72
CA ASP A 95 -6.83 -1.22 11.05
C ASP A 95 -7.89 -0.32 10.36
N ARG A 96 -9.16 -0.71 10.43
CA ARG A 96 -10.28 0.07 9.94
C ARG A 96 -10.42 1.36 10.72
N VAL A 97 -10.83 2.42 10.02
CA VAL A 97 -11.10 3.76 10.61
C VAL A 97 -12.01 3.69 11.82
N GLY A 98 -13.06 2.86 11.76
CA GLY A 98 -14.00 2.68 12.87
C GLY A 98 -13.38 2.12 14.16
N VAL A 99 -12.24 1.42 14.07
CA VAL A 99 -11.49 0.91 15.22
C VAL A 99 -10.59 2.02 15.75
N VAL A 100 -9.69 2.52 14.90
CA VAL A 100 -8.64 3.47 15.30
C VAL A 100 -9.22 4.77 15.87
N ARG A 101 -10.25 5.33 15.24
CA ARG A 101 -10.87 6.59 15.70
C ARG A 101 -11.59 6.48 17.05
N ARG A 102 -11.85 5.27 17.54
CA ARG A 102 -12.61 4.99 18.77
C ARG A 102 -11.71 4.45 19.89
N LEU A 103 -10.39 4.51 19.72
CA LEU A 103 -9.44 4.23 20.79
C LEU A 103 -9.66 5.23 21.94
N LYS A 104 -9.97 4.70 23.12
CA LYS A 104 -10.32 5.43 24.33
C LYS A 104 -9.48 4.88 25.47
N PHE A 105 -8.76 5.78 26.15
CA PHE A 105 -7.93 5.43 27.30
C PHE A 105 -8.76 4.73 28.38
N ASN A 106 -8.13 3.75 29.05
CA ASN A 106 -8.71 2.90 30.10
C ASN A 106 -9.95 2.09 29.68
N ASN A 107 -10.26 2.06 28.40
CA ASN A 107 -11.36 1.29 27.84
C ASN A 107 -10.85 0.44 26.68
N THR A 108 -10.93 0.95 25.45
CA THR A 108 -10.48 0.23 24.24
C THR A 108 -8.97 0.33 24.02
N LEU A 109 -8.30 1.29 24.67
CA LEU A 109 -6.85 1.41 24.73
C LEU A 109 -6.46 1.46 26.21
N ARG A 110 -5.87 0.40 26.74
CA ARG A 110 -5.47 0.32 28.16
C ARG A 110 -4.11 -0.33 28.32
N LYS A 111 -3.56 -0.24 29.54
CA LYS A 111 -2.42 -1.08 29.94
C LYS A 111 -2.91 -2.41 30.51
N ASP A 112 -2.24 -3.48 30.12
CA ASP A 112 -2.39 -4.84 30.63
C ASP A 112 -0.99 -5.33 30.97
N ASP A 113 -0.72 -5.62 32.24
CA ASP A 113 0.62 -5.95 32.77
C ASP A 113 1.73 -4.97 32.30
N GLY A 114 1.42 -3.66 32.30
CA GLY A 114 2.34 -2.61 31.88
C GLY A 114 2.48 -2.41 30.37
N GLN A 115 1.88 -3.27 29.54
CA GLN A 115 1.90 -3.19 28.08
C GLN A 115 0.61 -2.56 27.55
N TRP A 116 0.71 -1.66 26.58
CA TRP A 116 -0.47 -1.13 25.90
C TRP A 116 -1.15 -2.21 25.05
N VAL A 117 -2.47 -2.32 25.18
CA VAL A 117 -3.32 -3.22 24.41
C VAL A 117 -4.52 -2.48 23.83
N ILE A 118 -4.93 -2.89 22.64
CA ILE A 118 -6.22 -2.53 22.05
C ILE A 118 -7.20 -3.64 22.40
N ASP A 119 -8.16 -3.32 23.27
CA ASP A 119 -9.22 -4.25 23.66
C ASP A 119 -10.54 -3.95 22.94
N LEU A 120 -10.99 -4.93 22.17
CA LEU A 120 -12.24 -4.89 21.44
C LEU A 120 -13.27 -5.89 21.96
N THR A 121 -13.01 -6.56 23.08
CA THR A 121 -13.92 -7.52 23.72
C THR A 121 -15.25 -6.87 24.12
N ARG A 122 -15.20 -5.64 24.62
CA ARG A 122 -16.39 -4.85 25.04
C ARG A 122 -16.96 -4.00 23.90
N PHE A 123 -16.37 -4.08 22.72
CA PHE A 123 -16.66 -3.18 21.61
C PHE A 123 -17.71 -3.78 20.68
N ARG A 124 -18.94 -3.27 20.70
CA ARG A 124 -19.98 -3.63 19.73
C ARG A 124 -19.79 -2.84 18.44
N HIS A 125 -19.06 -3.41 17.48
CA HIS A 125 -18.97 -2.90 16.12
C HIS A 125 -19.41 -4.00 15.16
N LYS A 126 -19.84 -3.63 13.93
CA LYS A 126 -20.18 -4.63 12.89
C LYS A 126 -19.10 -5.69 12.71
N THR A 127 -17.84 -5.35 12.99
CA THR A 127 -16.70 -6.26 12.90
C THR A 127 -16.62 -7.28 14.04
N SER A 128 -16.93 -6.92 15.29
CA SER A 128 -16.83 -7.88 16.41
C SER A 128 -17.86 -9.00 16.31
N ARG A 129 -18.98 -8.77 15.60
CA ARG A 129 -19.96 -9.81 15.26
C ARG A 129 -19.39 -10.94 14.38
N PHE A 130 -18.40 -10.64 13.53
CA PHE A 130 -17.83 -11.62 12.59
C PHE A 130 -16.49 -12.22 13.05
N TYR A 131 -15.69 -11.47 13.80
CA TYR A 131 -14.32 -11.87 14.16
C TYR A 131 -14.14 -12.16 15.65
N GLY A 132 -15.20 -12.00 16.45
CA GLY A 132 -15.19 -12.25 17.88
C GLY A 132 -14.49 -11.16 18.71
N PRO A 133 -14.49 -11.31 20.03
CA PRO A 133 -13.74 -10.45 20.94
C PRO A 133 -12.23 -10.63 20.72
N SER A 134 -11.46 -9.53 20.77
CA SER A 134 -10.01 -9.56 20.56
C SER A 134 -9.29 -8.57 21.45
N ILE A 135 -8.15 -8.98 22.01
CA ILE A 135 -7.17 -8.11 22.66
C ILE A 135 -5.88 -8.22 21.86
N THR A 136 -5.32 -7.08 21.45
CA THR A 136 -4.10 -7.04 20.64
C THR A 136 -3.10 -6.10 21.27
N SER A 137 -1.88 -6.58 21.52
CA SER A 137 -0.80 -5.74 22.02
C SER A 137 -0.41 -4.67 21.00
N VAL A 138 -0.21 -3.44 21.50
CA VAL A 138 0.34 -2.35 20.73
C VAL A 138 1.85 -2.58 20.56
N SER A 139 2.38 -2.22 19.39
CA SER A 139 3.81 -2.36 19.10
C SER A 139 4.66 -1.53 20.07
N LYS A 140 5.79 -2.09 20.50
CA LYS A 140 6.80 -1.41 21.34
C LYS A 140 7.37 -0.14 20.71
N LEU A 141 7.26 0.02 19.39
CA LEU A 141 7.66 1.26 18.70
C LEU A 141 6.65 2.41 18.91
N ILE A 142 5.41 2.10 19.28
CA ILE A 142 4.35 3.10 19.53
C ILE A 142 4.25 3.42 21.02
N THR A 143 4.54 2.43 21.88
CA THR A 143 4.45 2.54 23.35
C THR A 143 5.07 3.82 23.94
N PRO A 144 6.33 4.20 23.62
CA PRO A 144 6.94 5.41 24.21
C PRO A 144 6.18 6.70 23.89
N TYR A 145 5.60 6.78 22.69
CA TYR A 145 4.83 7.94 22.25
C TYR A 145 3.46 7.99 22.93
N LEU A 146 2.83 6.82 23.15
CA LEU A 146 1.57 6.72 23.90
C LEU A 146 1.75 7.08 25.37
N ASP A 147 2.82 6.61 26.02
CA ASP A 147 3.13 6.95 27.41
C ASP A 147 3.34 8.47 27.54
N ARG A 148 4.20 9.04 26.70
CA ARG A 148 4.46 10.48 26.68
C ARG A 148 3.19 11.30 26.41
N TYR A 149 2.32 10.84 25.51
CA TYR A 149 1.06 11.52 25.22
C TYR A 149 0.13 11.46 26.42
N ARG A 150 0.02 10.30 27.07
CA ARG A 150 -0.82 10.12 28.25
C ARG A 150 -0.36 11.01 29.41
N GLU A 151 0.95 11.10 29.64
CA GLU A 151 1.55 11.99 30.64
C GLU A 151 1.18 13.46 30.38
N MET A 152 1.31 13.94 29.13
CA MET A 152 0.92 15.31 28.78
C MET A 152 -0.58 15.57 29.01
N MET A 153 -1.44 14.63 28.63
CA MET A 153 -2.89 14.78 28.75
C MET A 153 -3.39 14.72 30.20
N GLN A 154 -2.69 13.99 31.07
CA GLN A 154 -3.08 13.83 32.48
C GLN A 154 -3.12 15.17 33.21
N PHE A 155 -2.16 16.06 32.93
CA PHE A 155 -2.08 17.39 33.55
C PHE A 155 -3.03 18.41 32.92
N GLU A 156 -3.30 18.30 31.61
CA GLU A 156 -4.07 19.31 30.90
C GLU A 156 -5.60 19.13 31.02
N PHE A 157 -6.12 17.90 31.20
CA PHE A 157 -7.54 17.63 30.90
C PHE A 157 -8.33 16.80 31.93
N GLY A 158 -7.71 16.39 33.05
CA GLY A 158 -8.42 15.98 34.27
C GLY A 158 -9.35 14.76 34.20
N SER A 159 -9.40 14.02 33.09
CA SER A 159 -10.22 12.80 32.99
C SER A 159 -9.43 11.61 32.46
N ASP A 160 -9.65 10.46 33.09
CA ASP A 160 -8.93 9.25 32.76
C ASP A 160 -9.43 8.56 31.49
N ASP A 161 -10.65 8.87 31.07
CA ASP A 161 -11.41 8.16 30.04
C ASP A 161 -11.59 9.02 28.77
N GLN A 162 -10.48 9.40 28.16
CA GLN A 162 -10.49 10.27 26.98
C GLN A 162 -10.28 9.49 25.69
N TYR A 163 -10.89 9.95 24.60
CA TYR A 163 -10.57 9.43 23.28
C TYR A 163 -9.17 9.88 22.86
N LEU A 164 -8.38 8.96 22.29
CA LEU A 164 -7.09 9.30 21.69
C LEU A 164 -7.28 10.29 20.52
N PHE A 165 -8.36 10.12 19.75
CA PHE A 165 -8.71 11.02 18.64
C PHE A 165 -10.06 11.67 18.92
N PHE A 166 -10.04 12.77 19.67
CA PHE A 166 -11.23 13.49 20.12
C PHE A 166 -11.66 14.62 19.17
N CYS A 167 -12.90 15.08 19.32
CA CYS A 167 -13.50 16.12 18.48
C CYS A 167 -13.35 17.50 19.14
N ALA A 168 -12.54 18.39 18.55
CA ALA A 168 -12.55 19.84 18.80
C ALA A 168 -12.76 20.27 20.27
N GLY A 169 -11.94 19.75 21.19
CA GLY A 169 -11.96 20.12 22.62
C GLY A 169 -12.91 19.29 23.48
N ASP A 170 -13.73 18.41 22.90
CA ASP A 170 -14.55 17.44 23.64
C ASP A 170 -13.82 16.08 23.71
N PHE A 171 -13.10 15.86 24.80
CA PHE A 171 -12.35 14.61 25.07
C PHE A 171 -13.24 13.38 25.25
N GLY A 172 -14.52 13.60 25.58
CA GLY A 172 -15.53 12.57 25.75
C GLY A 172 -16.13 12.09 24.43
N ARG A 173 -15.84 12.79 23.32
CA ARG A 173 -16.36 12.46 21.99
C ARG A 173 -15.25 12.26 20.98
N ASN A 174 -15.38 11.16 20.24
CA ASN A 174 -14.41 10.81 19.23
C ASN A 174 -14.69 11.47 17.88
N GLN A 175 -13.66 11.62 17.04
CA GLN A 175 -13.83 12.15 15.69
C GLN A 175 -14.81 11.29 14.87
N SER A 176 -15.63 11.94 14.04
CA SER A 176 -16.42 11.24 13.02
C SER A 176 -15.52 10.52 12.01
N GLU A 177 -16.08 9.59 11.22
CA GLU A 177 -15.31 8.89 10.20
C GLU A 177 -14.75 9.84 9.13
N SER A 178 -15.52 10.85 8.72
CA SER A 178 -15.08 11.85 7.77
C SER A 178 -13.98 12.74 8.33
N GLN A 179 -14.11 13.19 9.58
CA GLN A 179 -13.09 13.99 10.29
C GLN A 179 -11.78 13.20 10.42
N PHE A 180 -11.85 11.95 10.88
CA PHE A 180 -10.66 11.12 11.03
C PHE A 180 -9.98 10.83 9.68
N CYS A 181 -10.77 10.55 8.63
CA CYS A 181 -10.22 10.39 7.29
C CYS A 181 -9.52 11.67 6.79
N ALA A 182 -10.10 12.84 7.05
CA ALA A 182 -9.48 14.12 6.70
C ALA A 182 -8.17 14.34 7.47
N THR A 183 -8.12 13.97 8.77
CA THR A 183 -6.90 13.97 9.58
C THR A 183 -5.81 13.12 8.92
N VAL A 184 -6.10 11.86 8.59
CA VAL A 184 -5.10 10.98 7.97
C VAL A 184 -4.64 11.53 6.61
N LYS A 185 -5.56 11.97 5.75
CA LYS A 185 -5.21 12.59 4.46
C LYS A 185 -4.28 13.80 4.63
N ARG A 186 -4.55 14.67 5.61
CA ARG A 186 -3.71 15.83 5.93
C ARG A 186 -2.30 15.40 6.34
N LEU A 187 -2.19 14.38 7.18
CA LEU A 187 -0.90 13.89 7.66
C LEU A 187 -0.07 13.29 6.53
N PHE A 188 -0.68 12.46 5.68
CA PHE A 188 0.02 11.90 4.53
C PHE A 188 0.35 12.98 3.47
N LYS A 189 -0.50 13.99 3.28
CA LYS A 189 -0.14 15.16 2.46
C LYS A 189 1.09 15.88 3.01
N LYS A 190 1.19 16.01 4.33
CA LYS A 190 2.27 16.75 4.99
C LYS A 190 3.61 16.00 4.95
N PHE A 191 3.60 14.69 5.17
CA PHE A 191 4.83 13.93 5.43
C PHE A 191 5.21 12.91 4.36
N SER A 192 4.32 12.56 3.43
CA SER A 192 4.69 11.61 2.38
C SER A 192 5.58 12.28 1.32
N PRO A 193 6.53 11.55 0.71
CA PRO A 193 7.43 12.11 -0.31
C PRO A 193 6.69 12.78 -1.48
N GLY A 194 5.59 12.16 -1.93
CA GLY A 194 4.73 12.69 -3.00
C GLY A 194 3.62 13.63 -2.53
N GLN A 195 3.58 13.98 -1.24
CA GLN A 195 2.55 14.85 -0.64
C GLN A 195 1.11 14.40 -0.96
N ASN A 196 0.90 13.10 -0.99
CA ASN A 196 -0.37 12.49 -1.40
C ASN A 196 -1.40 12.53 -0.27
N GLN A 197 -2.65 12.89 -0.60
CA GLN A 197 -3.79 12.84 0.33
C GLN A 197 -4.34 11.42 0.48
N THR A 198 -3.49 10.49 0.93
CA THR A 198 -3.83 9.07 1.03
C THR A 198 -4.83 8.82 2.17
N PRO A 199 -6.06 8.34 1.87
CA PRO A 199 -7.01 7.97 2.92
C PRO A 199 -6.65 6.62 3.56
N PRO A 200 -7.15 6.34 4.78
CA PRO A 200 -6.85 5.11 5.53
C PRO A 200 -7.10 3.81 4.76
N ARG A 201 -8.13 3.78 3.89
CA ARG A 201 -8.40 2.62 3.04
C ARG A 201 -7.21 2.30 2.13
N LEU A 202 -6.59 3.29 1.49
CA LEU A 202 -5.47 3.06 0.57
C LEU A 202 -4.20 2.61 1.32
N LEU A 203 -4.02 3.01 2.57
CA LEU A 203 -2.91 2.53 3.41
C LEU A 203 -3.02 1.02 3.69
N ARG A 204 -4.24 0.53 3.96
CA ARG A 204 -4.51 -0.92 4.04
C ARG A 204 -4.19 -1.65 2.75
N GLN A 205 -4.58 -1.07 1.61
CA GLN A 205 -4.27 -1.66 0.29
C GLN A 205 -2.77 -1.69 0.04
N SER A 206 -2.06 -0.60 0.38
CA SER A 206 -0.60 -0.50 0.27
C SER A 206 0.11 -1.59 1.06
N PHE A 207 -0.28 -1.80 2.32
CA PHE A 207 0.25 -2.88 3.16
C PHE A 207 0.02 -4.27 2.57
N ILE A 208 -1.19 -4.54 2.07
CA ILE A 208 -1.52 -5.84 1.45
C ILE A 208 -0.74 -6.08 0.16
N THR A 209 -0.66 -5.05 -0.69
CA THR A 209 0.12 -5.10 -1.93
C THR A 209 1.58 -5.42 -1.61
N PHE A 210 2.16 -4.76 -0.59
CA PHE A 210 3.53 -5.03 -0.13
C PHE A 210 3.73 -6.45 0.40
N LEU A 211 2.85 -6.93 1.28
CA LEU A 211 2.95 -8.28 1.84
C LEU A 211 2.88 -9.35 0.75
N ARG A 212 1.99 -9.18 -0.23
CA ARG A 212 1.83 -10.15 -1.32
C ARG A 212 2.95 -10.05 -2.37
N SER A 213 3.62 -8.90 -2.49
CA SER A 213 4.83 -8.77 -3.30
C SER A 213 6.10 -9.28 -2.61
N SER A 214 6.03 -9.63 -1.33
CA SER A 214 7.17 -10.21 -0.61
C SER A 214 7.09 -11.74 -0.58
N ASP A 215 8.24 -12.41 -0.46
CA ASP A 215 8.33 -13.85 -0.17
C ASP A 215 7.90 -14.19 1.28
N ALA A 216 7.15 -13.29 1.93
CA ALA A 216 6.69 -13.47 3.30
C ALA A 216 5.81 -14.73 3.40
N ALA A 217 6.05 -15.52 4.45
CA ALA A 217 5.36 -16.79 4.66
C ALA A 217 3.83 -16.62 4.63
N PRO A 218 3.07 -17.60 4.11
CA PRO A 218 1.60 -17.57 4.08
C PRO A 218 0.95 -17.24 5.43
N GLU A 219 1.60 -17.60 6.53
CA GLU A 219 1.17 -17.30 7.90
C GLU A 219 1.17 -15.80 8.24
N VAL A 220 2.08 -15.01 7.65
CA VAL A 220 2.10 -13.54 7.81
C VAL A 220 0.88 -12.91 7.15
N LEU A 221 0.49 -13.41 5.97
CA LEU A 221 -0.73 -12.97 5.28
C LEU A 221 -1.98 -13.33 6.09
N LYS A 222 -2.06 -14.53 6.64
CA LYS A 222 -3.17 -14.96 7.52
C LYS A 222 -3.25 -14.12 8.79
N SER A 223 -2.12 -13.87 9.44
CA SER A 223 -2.04 -13.04 10.64
C SER A 223 -2.45 -11.59 10.36
N ALA A 224 -2.00 -11.02 9.23
CA ALA A 224 -2.42 -9.71 8.76
C ALA A 224 -3.94 -9.65 8.51
N ALA A 225 -4.52 -10.67 7.87
CA ALA A 225 -5.97 -10.78 7.64
C ALA A 225 -6.75 -10.71 8.96
N LYS A 226 -6.31 -11.48 9.96
CA LYS A 226 -6.90 -11.51 11.30
C LYS A 226 -6.79 -10.14 11.99
N ASN A 227 -5.62 -9.50 11.91
CA ASN A 227 -5.37 -8.20 12.52
C ASN A 227 -6.27 -7.09 11.92
N MET A 228 -6.36 -7.03 10.59
CA MET A 228 -7.23 -6.08 9.88
C MET A 228 -8.72 -6.49 9.85
N LYS A 229 -9.05 -7.65 10.40
CA LYS A 229 -10.41 -8.22 10.49
C LYS A 229 -11.04 -8.41 9.11
N HIS A 230 -10.30 -9.04 8.21
CA HIS A 230 -10.68 -9.43 6.85
C HIS A 230 -10.74 -10.96 6.75
N CYS A 231 -11.62 -11.50 5.90
CA CYS A 231 -11.43 -12.86 5.39
C CYS A 231 -10.31 -12.87 4.34
N LEU A 232 -9.67 -14.02 4.14
CA LEU A 232 -8.55 -14.17 3.20
C LEU A 232 -8.94 -13.80 1.77
N GLU A 233 -10.16 -14.16 1.35
CA GLU A 233 -10.73 -13.81 0.04
C GLU A 233 -10.84 -12.28 -0.13
N THR A 234 -11.38 -11.58 0.88
CA THR A 234 -11.46 -10.11 0.84
C THR A 234 -10.06 -9.49 0.77
N GLN A 235 -9.09 -10.03 1.50
CA GLN A 235 -7.70 -9.56 1.46
C GLN A 235 -7.02 -9.83 0.11
N GLY A 236 -7.40 -10.90 -0.60
CA GLY A 236 -6.86 -11.26 -1.92
C GLY A 236 -7.53 -10.58 -3.11
N SER A 237 -8.68 -9.94 -2.90
CA SER A 237 -9.35 -9.20 -3.97
C SER A 237 -8.51 -8.04 -4.51
N ASP A 238 -8.74 -7.66 -5.77
CA ASP A 238 -8.12 -6.49 -6.44
C ASP A 238 -8.42 -5.16 -5.72
N VAL A 239 -9.39 -5.18 -4.81
CA VAL A 239 -9.68 -4.05 -3.93
C VAL A 239 -8.52 -3.80 -2.98
N TYR A 240 -7.76 -4.81 -2.56
CA TYR A 240 -6.67 -4.67 -1.60
C TYR A 240 -5.30 -5.00 -2.16
N ASP A 241 -5.19 -5.98 -3.04
CA ASP A 241 -3.95 -6.27 -3.74
C ASP A 241 -3.97 -5.67 -5.15
N LYS A 242 -3.21 -4.59 -5.33
CA LYS A 242 -3.15 -3.88 -6.61
C LYS A 242 -2.06 -4.36 -7.54
N SER A 243 -1.24 -5.33 -7.12
CA SER A 243 -0.18 -5.91 -7.94
C SER A 243 -0.39 -7.41 -8.19
N THR A 244 -1.55 -7.97 -7.86
CA THR A 244 -1.87 -9.39 -8.11
C THR A 244 -1.58 -9.78 -9.55
N HIS A 245 -2.06 -8.98 -10.50
CA HIS A 245 -1.90 -9.25 -11.91
C HIS A 245 -0.46 -9.05 -12.37
N ASP A 246 0.18 -7.94 -11.97
CA ASP A 246 1.62 -7.73 -12.22
C ASP A 246 2.46 -8.95 -11.76
N ARG A 247 2.11 -9.57 -10.63
CA ARG A 247 2.79 -10.76 -10.11
C ARG A 247 2.46 -12.03 -10.89
N LEU A 248 1.20 -12.25 -11.25
CA LEU A 248 0.76 -13.43 -12.00
C LEU A 248 1.27 -13.41 -13.45
N THR A 249 1.44 -12.22 -14.04
CA THR A 249 1.93 -12.07 -15.41
C THR A 249 3.44 -11.87 -15.47
N LYS A 250 4.12 -11.56 -14.36
CA LYS A 250 5.57 -11.31 -14.33
C LYS A 250 6.39 -12.39 -15.04
N ALA A 251 6.14 -13.67 -14.75
CA ALA A 251 6.89 -14.76 -15.40
C ALA A 251 6.68 -14.79 -16.93
N SER A 252 5.48 -14.45 -17.39
CA SER A 252 5.18 -14.33 -18.82
C SER A 252 5.84 -13.10 -19.44
N PHE A 253 5.85 -11.96 -18.75
CA PHE A 253 6.52 -10.74 -19.22
C PHE A 253 8.05 -10.93 -19.25
N ASP A 254 8.65 -11.45 -18.19
CA ASP A 254 10.08 -11.76 -18.11
C ASP A 254 10.51 -12.74 -19.22
N PHE A 255 9.69 -13.76 -19.50
CA PHE A 255 9.91 -14.68 -20.61
C PHE A 255 9.86 -13.95 -21.96
N CYS A 256 8.84 -13.14 -22.21
CA CYS A 256 8.71 -12.38 -23.45
C CYS A 256 9.86 -11.36 -23.62
N GLU A 257 10.29 -10.70 -22.55
CA GLU A 257 11.42 -9.77 -22.55
C GLU A 257 12.74 -10.50 -22.83
N ALA A 258 12.97 -11.65 -22.21
CA ALA A 258 14.16 -12.48 -22.45
C ALA A 258 14.20 -12.99 -23.91
N VAL A 259 13.06 -13.43 -24.44
CA VAL A 259 12.93 -13.83 -25.84
C VAL A 259 13.17 -12.64 -26.77
N ALA A 260 12.57 -11.47 -26.51
CA ALA A 260 12.80 -10.26 -27.31
C ALA A 260 14.28 -9.83 -27.30
N GLN A 261 14.95 -9.89 -26.15
CA GLN A 261 16.37 -9.59 -26.02
C GLN A 261 17.25 -10.57 -26.81
N SER A 262 16.84 -11.83 -26.94
CA SER A 262 17.57 -12.82 -27.75
C SER A 262 17.60 -12.49 -29.25
N TYR A 263 16.67 -11.66 -29.72
CA TYR A 263 16.64 -11.14 -31.10
C TYR A 263 17.34 -9.79 -31.26
N GLY A 264 17.78 -9.15 -30.16
CA GLY A 264 18.43 -7.83 -30.16
C GLY A 264 19.87 -7.79 -30.68
N GLY A 265 20.42 -8.93 -31.11
CA GLY A 265 21.72 -9.02 -31.76
C GLY A 265 21.65 -8.72 -33.25
N VAL A 266 21.34 -7.49 -33.65
CA VAL A 266 21.70 -7.01 -35.00
C VAL A 266 23.16 -6.53 -34.92
N PRO A 267 24.11 -7.14 -35.64
CA PRO A 267 25.46 -6.61 -35.72
C PRO A 267 25.40 -5.23 -36.38
N GLN A 268 25.94 -4.20 -35.72
CA GLN A 268 26.29 -2.97 -36.41
C GLN A 268 27.27 -3.32 -37.54
N PRO A 269 27.04 -2.87 -38.79
CA PRO A 269 28.04 -3.02 -39.83
C PRO A 269 29.28 -2.22 -39.42
N SER A 270 30.36 -2.95 -39.16
CA SER A 270 31.70 -2.43 -38.99
C SER A 270 32.05 -1.53 -40.17
N ALA A 271 32.34 -0.26 -39.90
CA ALA A 271 32.98 0.62 -40.87
C ALA A 271 34.36 0.06 -41.21
N SER A 272 34.44 -0.70 -42.31
CA SER A 272 35.69 -1.12 -42.91
C SER A 272 36.33 0.09 -43.59
N GLY A 273 37.36 0.64 -42.95
CA GLY A 273 38.34 1.48 -43.62
C GLY A 273 39.06 0.66 -44.70
N GLY A 274 39.06 1.19 -45.92
CA GLY A 274 39.87 0.71 -47.04
C GLY A 274 40.27 1.92 -47.87
N GLY A 275 41.45 2.47 -47.57
CA GLY A 275 42.08 3.48 -48.41
C GLY A 275 42.94 2.83 -49.50
N SER A 276 43.03 3.51 -50.65
CA SER A 276 44.21 3.58 -51.53
C SER A 276 43.95 4.72 -52.53
N SER A 277 44.76 5.79 -52.54
CA SER A 277 45.90 6.04 -53.45
C SER A 277 45.43 6.26 -54.91
N ALA A 278 45.83 7.25 -55.71
CA ALA A 278 46.86 8.29 -55.66
C ALA A 278 46.62 9.26 -56.87
N GLU A 279 47.54 10.23 -57.03
CA GLU A 279 47.80 11.09 -58.20
C GLU A 279 46.76 12.20 -58.52
N GLY A 280 47.11 13.46 -58.83
CA GLY A 280 48.39 14.10 -59.10
C GLY A 280 48.21 15.12 -60.24
N GLY A 281 48.59 16.39 -60.02
CA GLY A 281 48.72 17.46 -61.03
C GLY A 281 47.40 18.14 -61.42
N GLY A 282 47.27 19.46 -61.51
CA GLY A 282 48.26 20.51 -61.72
C GLY A 282 47.83 21.34 -62.94
N ALA A 283 47.26 22.51 -62.68
CA ALA A 283 47.34 23.76 -63.45
C ALA A 283 46.40 24.79 -62.81
#